data_AF-A0A967KZL0-F1
#
_entry.id   AF-A0A967KZL0-F1
#
_cell.length_a   1.000
_cell.length_b   1.000
_cell.length_c   1.000
_cell.angle_alpha   90.00
_cell.angle_beta   90.00
_cell.angle_gamma   90.00
#
_symmetry.space_group_name_H-M   'P 1'
#
loop_
_entity.id
_entity.type
_entity.pdbx_description
1 polymer ?
#
loop_
_entity_poly.entity_id
_entity_poly.type
_entity_poly.pdbx_seq_one_letter_code
_entity_poly.pdbx_strand_id
1 'polypeptide(L)'
;VFAEILEESEQAPLKALPAGTTHLSAFLYARLPQAWAHLRGYSGYRLECGLRSSAVLGFVGLPTLGFHLESYFAQGAYSQAAALLFLFYLLIASLRLWVRPRLLWVYAAASAVLLYSPVPVIWANVSRFLTQDIVPSPLRAEGLGTPDA
;
A
#
# COMPACT_ATOMS: atom_id res chain seq x y z
N VAL A 1 -9.93 -4.80 -13.40
CA VAL A 1 -10.02 -3.34 -13.09
C VAL A 1 -8.76 -2.55 -13.39
N PHE A 2 -7.62 -2.70 -12.69
CA PHE A 2 -6.42 -1.88 -13.04
C PHE A 2 -5.92 -2.13 -14.48
N ALA A 3 -5.94 -3.38 -14.95
CA ALA A 3 -5.62 -3.73 -16.32
C ALA A 3 -6.65 -3.18 -17.33
N GLU A 4 -7.95 -3.33 -17.04
CA GLU A 4 -9.04 -2.75 -17.84
C GLU A 4 -8.91 -1.22 -17.96
N ILE A 5 -8.65 -0.49 -16.87
CA ILE A 5 -8.41 0.96 -16.88
C ILE A 5 -7.26 1.32 -17.83
N LEU A 6 -6.23 0.48 -17.88
CA LEU A 6 -5.07 0.69 -18.74
C LEU A 6 -5.32 0.30 -20.20
N GLU A 7 -6.27 -0.60 -20.47
CA GLU A 7 -6.72 -0.97 -21.82
C GLU A 7 -7.69 0.05 -22.41
N GLU A 8 -8.55 0.64 -21.57
CA GLU A 8 -9.56 1.62 -21.95
C GLU A 8 -8.99 3.04 -22.10
N SER A 9 -7.82 3.33 -21.50
CA SER A 9 -7.13 4.61 -21.69
C SER A 9 -6.77 4.85 -23.17
N GLU A 10 -6.88 6.10 -23.62
CA GLU A 10 -6.67 6.46 -25.03
C GLU A 10 -5.32 5.98 -25.58
N GLN A 11 -5.38 5.31 -26.73
CA GLN A 11 -4.18 4.77 -27.38
C GLN A 11 -3.55 5.76 -28.37
N ALA A 12 -4.14 6.96 -28.56
CA ALA A 12 -3.65 7.95 -29.51
C ALA A 12 -2.18 8.34 -29.26
N PRO A 13 -1.72 8.55 -28.01
CA PRO A 13 -0.31 8.84 -27.73
C PRO A 13 0.65 7.67 -28.00
N LEU A 14 0.16 6.42 -27.96
CA LEU A 14 0.99 5.25 -28.31
C LEU A 14 1.25 5.16 -29.82
N LYS A 15 0.28 5.60 -30.64
CA LYS A 15 0.40 5.61 -32.11
C LYS A 15 1.30 6.72 -32.64
N ALA A 16 1.51 7.78 -31.86
CA ALA A 16 2.36 8.91 -32.21
C ALA A 16 3.86 8.71 -31.85
N LEU A 17 4.21 7.58 -31.23
CA LEU A 17 5.59 7.30 -30.81
C LEU A 17 6.50 6.97 -32.01
N PRO A 18 7.75 7.46 -32.04
CA PRO A 18 8.71 7.12 -33.07
C PRO A 18 9.06 5.63 -33.08
N ALA A 19 9.38 5.11 -34.28
CA ALA A 19 9.94 3.77 -34.43
C ALA A 19 11.26 3.66 -33.64
N GLY A 20 11.36 2.65 -32.76
CA GLY A 20 12.52 2.43 -31.88
C GLY A 20 12.30 2.76 -30.40
N THR A 21 11.11 3.25 -30.01
CA THR A 21 10.78 3.48 -28.59
C THR A 21 10.68 2.15 -27.82
N THR A 22 11.43 2.02 -26.72
CA THR A 22 11.36 0.84 -25.84
C THR A 22 9.98 0.70 -25.19
N HIS A 23 9.48 -0.53 -25.04
CA HIS A 23 8.19 -0.82 -24.38
C HIS A 23 8.04 -0.16 -23.01
N LEU A 24 9.12 -0.12 -22.21
CA LEU A 24 9.11 0.52 -20.89
C LEU A 24 8.90 2.05 -20.99
N SER A 25 9.56 2.70 -21.95
CA SER A 25 9.42 4.14 -22.17
C SER A 25 8.01 4.49 -22.68
N ALA A 26 7.49 3.70 -23.62
CA ALA A 26 6.12 3.84 -24.10
C ALA A 26 5.10 3.67 -22.95
N PHE A 27 5.32 2.68 -22.07
CA PHE A 27 4.47 2.47 -20.91
C PHE A 27 4.51 3.65 -19.93
N LEU A 28 5.70 4.08 -19.51
CA LEU A 28 5.88 5.12 -18.48
C LEU A 28 5.44 6.51 -18.95
N TYR A 29 5.66 6.86 -20.22
CA TYR A 29 5.45 8.21 -20.72
C TYR A 29 4.20 8.38 -21.58
N ALA A 30 3.71 7.33 -22.25
CA ALA A 30 2.49 7.42 -23.04
C ALA A 30 1.30 6.79 -22.30
N ARG A 31 1.43 5.57 -21.77
CA ARG A 31 0.26 4.84 -21.22
C ARG A 31 -0.07 5.23 -19.78
N LEU A 32 0.94 5.28 -18.91
CA LEU A 32 0.78 5.52 -17.48
C LEU A 32 0.19 6.90 -17.16
N PRO A 33 0.61 8.03 -17.78
CA PRO A 33 0.09 9.36 -17.45
C PRO A 33 -1.38 9.52 -17.83
N GLN A 34 -1.82 8.85 -18.89
CA GLN A 34 -3.21 8.89 -19.35
C GLN A 34 -4.14 8.14 -18.40
N ALA A 35 -3.76 6.94 -17.99
CA ALA A 35 -4.53 6.14 -17.03
C ALA A 35 -4.44 6.69 -15.59
N TRP A 36 -3.48 7.57 -15.30
CA TRP A 36 -3.12 8.00 -13.94
C TRP A 36 -4.30 8.54 -13.12
N ALA A 37 -5.21 9.29 -13.72
CA ALA A 37 -6.36 9.84 -13.01
C ALA A 37 -7.31 8.73 -12.51
N HIS A 38 -7.61 7.76 -13.37
CA HIS A 38 -8.45 6.62 -13.05
C HIS A 38 -7.78 5.66 -12.07
N LEU A 39 -6.49 5.36 -12.28
CA LEU A 39 -5.70 4.52 -11.37
C LEU A 39 -5.71 5.09 -9.95
N ARG A 40 -5.46 6.40 -9.80
CA ARG A 40 -5.51 7.08 -8.49
C ARG A 40 -6.89 7.04 -7.84
N GLY A 41 -7.95 7.29 -8.61
CA GLY A 41 -9.32 7.22 -8.11
C GLY A 41 -9.67 5.83 -7.58
N TYR A 42 -9.35 4.80 -8.36
CA TYR A 42 -9.63 3.42 -7.98
C TYR A 42 -8.79 2.96 -6.78
N SER A 43 -7.51 3.34 -6.71
CA SER A 43 -6.67 3.08 -5.54
C SER A 43 -7.22 3.75 -4.28
N GLY A 44 -7.64 5.02 -4.37
CA GLY A 44 -8.26 5.72 -3.25
C GLY A 44 -9.53 5.05 -2.75
N TYR A 45 -10.41 4.63 -3.67
CA TYR A 45 -11.60 3.85 -3.34
C TYR A 45 -11.27 2.52 -2.65
N ARG A 46 -10.30 1.76 -3.17
CA ARG A 46 -9.84 0.50 -2.57
C ARG A 46 -9.29 0.71 -1.16
N LEU A 47 -8.54 1.78 -0.92
CA LEU A 47 -8.04 2.14 0.41
C LEU A 47 -9.18 2.48 1.37
N GLU A 48 -10.17 3.26 0.94
CA GLU A 48 -11.35 3.58 1.76
C GLU A 48 -12.11 2.32 2.17
N CYS A 49 -12.37 1.42 1.21
CA CYS A 49 -13.00 0.13 1.49
C CYS A 49 -12.17 -0.71 2.46
N GLY A 50 -10.86 -0.83 2.23
CA GLY A 50 -9.96 -1.57 3.11
C GLY A 50 -9.95 -1.03 4.54
N LEU A 51 -9.91 0.30 4.69
CA LEU A 51 -9.92 0.95 6.00
C LEU A 51 -11.23 0.69 6.75
N ARG A 52 -12.37 0.72 6.06
CA ARG A 52 -13.68 0.40 6.64
C ARG A 52 -13.75 -1.06 7.09
N SER A 53 -13.30 -1.99 6.25
CA SER A 53 -13.25 -3.41 6.60
C SER A 53 -12.27 -3.72 7.73
N SER A 54 -11.19 -2.93 7.88
CA SER A 54 -10.23 -3.09 8.99
C SER A 54 -10.86 -2.88 10.37
N ALA A 55 -11.88 -2.02 10.48
CA ALA A 55 -12.61 -1.84 11.72
C ALA A 55 -13.39 -3.12 12.10
N VAL A 56 -14.01 -3.77 11.11
CA VAL A 56 -14.74 -5.04 11.33
C VAL A 56 -13.79 -6.18 11.67
N LEU A 57 -12.63 -6.24 11.03
CA LEU A 57 -11.57 -7.24 11.32
C LEU A 57 -11.05 -7.14 12.76
N GLY A 58 -11.19 -5.98 13.40
CA GLY A 58 -10.84 -5.78 14.80
C GLY A 58 -11.61 -6.68 15.76
N PHE A 59 -12.89 -6.94 15.46
CA PHE A 59 -13.74 -7.83 16.26
C PHE A 59 -13.31 -9.31 16.22
N VAL A 60 -12.47 -9.68 15.25
CA VAL A 60 -11.91 -11.04 15.13
C VAL A 60 -10.59 -11.16 15.94
N GLY A 61 -10.16 -10.08 16.62
CA GLY A 61 -8.95 -10.06 17.43
C GLY A 61 -7.67 -9.68 16.66
N LEU A 62 -7.80 -9.19 15.42
CA LEU A 62 -6.65 -8.65 14.69
C LEU A 62 -6.28 -7.26 15.22
N PRO A 63 -4.98 -6.92 15.35
CA PRO A 63 -4.54 -5.62 15.88
C PRO A 63 -4.82 -4.48 14.88
N THR A 64 -6.06 -4.00 14.85
CA THR A 64 -6.54 -2.89 14.01
C THR A 64 -7.14 -1.77 14.88
N LEU A 65 -7.49 -0.64 14.25
CA LEU A 65 -8.22 0.44 14.94
C LEU A 65 -9.55 -0.04 15.55
N GLY A 66 -10.23 -0.99 14.89
CA GLY A 66 -11.48 -1.57 15.39
C GLY A 66 -11.29 -2.37 16.68
N PHE A 67 -10.17 -3.10 16.79
CA PHE A 67 -9.83 -3.88 17.99
C PHE A 67 -9.63 -2.99 19.21
N HIS A 68 -8.92 -1.87 19.04
CA HIS A 68 -8.75 -0.89 20.12
C HIS A 68 -10.05 -0.20 20.49
N LEU A 69 -10.89 0.12 19.50
CA LEU A 69 -12.21 0.71 19.73
C LEU A 69 -13.09 -0.22 20.58
N GLU A 70 -13.21 -1.49 20.19
CA GLU A 70 -13.93 -2.52 20.94
C GLU A 70 -13.38 -2.67 22.36
N SER A 71 -12.05 -2.74 22.50
CA SER A 71 -11.39 -2.89 23.79
C SER A 71 -11.73 -1.76 24.76
N TYR A 72 -11.73 -0.50 24.30
CA TYR A 72 -12.10 0.64 25.14
C TYR A 72 -13.59 0.66 25.48
N PHE A 73 -14.46 0.22 24.56
CA PHE A 73 -15.89 0.04 24.86
C PHE A 73 -16.11 -1.04 25.94
N ALA A 74 -15.42 -2.18 25.84
CA ALA A 74 -15.52 -3.28 26.81
C ALA A 74 -15.02 -2.89 28.22
N GLN A 75 -14.04 -1.99 28.29
CA GLN A 75 -13.49 -1.48 29.55
C GLN A 75 -14.31 -0.33 30.16
N GLY A 76 -15.38 0.15 29.49
CA GLY A 76 -16.16 1.31 29.92
C GLY A 76 -15.44 2.66 29.73
N ALA A 77 -14.34 2.68 28.97
CA ALA A 77 -13.51 3.85 28.71
C ALA A 77 -14.07 4.70 27.55
N TYR A 78 -15.29 5.23 27.73
CA TYR A 78 -16.04 5.88 26.65
C TYR A 78 -15.37 7.14 26.07
N SER A 79 -14.61 7.88 26.87
CA SER A 79 -13.84 9.04 26.39
C SER A 79 -12.79 8.64 25.36
N GLN A 80 -12.06 7.54 25.62
CA GLN A 80 -11.03 7.00 24.75
C GLN A 80 -11.66 6.38 23.50
N ALA A 81 -12.77 5.63 23.68
CA ALA A 81 -13.52 5.05 22.58
C ALA A 81 -14.04 6.12 21.61
N ALA A 82 -14.62 7.22 22.13
CA ALA A 82 -15.08 8.33 21.32
C ALA A 82 -13.93 9.03 20.57
N ALA A 83 -12.81 9.30 21.25
CA ALA A 83 -11.63 9.89 20.62
C ALA A 83 -11.10 9.01 19.47
N LEU A 84 -11.04 7.70 19.67
CA LEU A 84 -10.59 6.76 18.64
C LEU A 84 -11.57 6.67 17.46
N LEU A 85 -12.89 6.74 17.73
CA LEU A 85 -13.92 6.78 16.70
C LEU A 85 -13.80 8.05 15.85
N PHE A 86 -13.61 9.21 16.48
CA PHE A 86 -13.36 10.48 15.78
C PHE A 86 -12.08 10.40 14.94
N LEU A 87 -10.99 9.85 15.50
CA LEU A 87 -9.75 9.63 14.77
C LEU A 87 -9.97 8.75 13.54
N PHE A 88 -10.75 7.68 13.66
CA PHE A 88 -11.09 6.80 12.55
C PHE A 88 -11.86 7.53 11.44
N TYR A 89 -12.84 8.36 11.78
CA TYR A 89 -13.54 9.18 10.80
C TYR A 89 -12.65 10.23 10.14
N LEU A 90 -11.79 10.90 10.92
CA LEU A 90 -10.82 11.85 10.38
C LEU A 90 -9.84 11.15 9.42
N LEU A 91 -9.40 9.94 9.75
CA LEU A 91 -8.52 9.14 8.91
C LEU A 91 -9.19 8.84 7.56
N ILE A 92 -10.44 8.36 7.57
CA ILE A 92 -11.22 8.13 6.34
C ILE A 92 -11.41 9.41 5.54
N ALA A 93 -11.81 10.51 6.19
CA ALA A 93 -12.01 11.80 5.52
C ALA A 93 -10.70 12.33 4.90
N SER A 94 -9.57 12.11 5.58
CA SER A 94 -8.25 12.54 5.12
C SER A 94 -7.73 11.76 3.91
N LEU A 95 -8.24 10.54 3.63
CA LEU A 95 -7.80 9.73 2.47
C LEU A 95 -7.88 10.50 1.14
N ARG A 96 -8.85 11.41 1.00
CA ARG A 96 -8.97 12.29 -0.18
C ARG A 96 -7.74 13.19 -0.40
N LEU A 97 -7.00 13.50 0.66
CA LEU A 97 -5.78 14.31 0.64
C LEU A 97 -4.54 13.47 0.30
N TRP A 98 -4.51 12.20 0.71
CA TRP A 98 -3.33 11.34 0.59
C TRP A 98 -2.95 11.07 -0.86
N VAL A 99 -3.94 11.00 -1.75
CA VAL A 99 -3.76 10.69 -3.18
C VAL A 99 -3.52 11.95 -4.04
N ARG A 100 -3.31 13.12 -3.42
CA ARG A 100 -3.02 14.37 -4.14
C ARG A 100 -1.54 14.45 -4.55
N PRO A 101 -1.22 14.62 -5.85
CA PRO A 101 0.16 14.58 -6.35
C PRO A 101 1.05 15.70 -5.78
N ARG A 102 0.48 16.86 -5.42
CA ARG A 102 1.23 17.95 -4.78
C ARG A 102 1.64 17.62 -3.34
N LEU A 103 0.84 16.81 -2.64
CA LEU A 103 1.12 16.43 -1.26
C LEU A 103 2.21 15.35 -1.19
N LEU A 104 2.44 14.60 -2.28
CA LEU A 104 3.55 13.65 -2.38
C LEU A 104 4.92 14.31 -2.17
N TRP A 105 5.13 15.52 -2.69
CA TRP A 105 6.37 16.26 -2.43
C TRP A 105 6.52 16.67 -0.98
N VAL A 106 5.42 17.07 -0.33
CA VAL A 106 5.38 17.37 1.10
C VAL A 106 5.67 16.10 1.91
N TYR A 107 5.10 14.96 1.53
CA TYR A 107 5.37 13.67 2.17
C TYR A 107 6.82 13.22 1.96
N ALA A 108 7.41 13.45 0.79
CA ALA A 108 8.81 13.14 0.51
C ALA A 108 9.76 14.01 1.36
N ALA A 109 9.47 15.31 1.46
CA ALA A 109 10.22 16.23 2.32
C ALA A 109 10.04 15.87 3.82
N ALA A 110 8.82 15.62 4.25
CA ALA A 110 8.52 15.18 5.62
C ALA A 110 9.18 13.83 5.93
N SER A 111 9.20 12.89 4.99
CA SER A 111 9.93 11.63 5.10
C SER A 111 11.42 11.88 5.30
N ALA A 112 12.05 12.69 4.46
CA ALA A 112 13.47 13.02 4.59
C ALA A 112 13.82 13.70 5.94
N VAL A 113 12.90 14.49 6.49
CA VAL A 113 13.09 15.17 7.79
C VAL A 113 12.80 14.23 8.97
N LEU A 114 11.75 13.43 8.92
CA LEU A 114 11.35 12.52 10.00
C LEU A 114 12.25 11.28 10.10
N LEU A 115 12.71 10.76 8.95
CA LEU A 115 13.69 9.66 8.87
C LEU A 115 15.14 10.16 8.92
N TYR A 116 15.38 11.43 9.25
CA TYR A 116 16.72 11.95 9.46
C TYR A 116 17.47 11.24 10.60
N SER A 117 16.76 10.53 11.50
CA SER A 117 17.42 9.61 12.43
C SER A 117 18.10 8.49 11.65
N PRO A 118 19.42 8.31 11.77
CA PRO A 118 20.13 7.24 11.07
C PRO A 118 19.65 5.90 11.63
N VAL A 119 18.64 5.31 10.99
CA VAL A 119 18.33 3.90 11.17
C VAL A 119 19.48 3.16 10.52
N PRO A 120 20.33 2.44 11.28
CA PRO A 120 21.42 1.70 10.67
C PRO A 120 20.79 0.65 9.76
N VAL A 121 21.02 0.78 8.46
CA VAL A 121 20.62 -0.26 7.50
C VAL A 121 21.54 -1.44 7.73
N ILE A 122 21.08 -2.37 8.57
CA ILE A 122 21.80 -3.62 8.84
C ILE A 122 21.54 -4.53 7.64
N TRP A 123 22.53 -4.62 6.74
CA TRP A 123 22.45 -5.47 5.55
C TRP A 123 22.11 -6.93 5.85
N ALA A 124 22.45 -7.43 7.05
CA ALA A 124 22.07 -8.76 7.50
C ALA A 124 20.54 -8.94 7.67
N ASN A 125 19.80 -7.88 8.04
CA ASN A 125 18.34 -7.94 8.13
C ASN A 125 17.71 -7.99 6.73
N VAL A 126 18.30 -7.30 5.75
CA VAL A 126 17.85 -7.32 4.35
C VAL A 126 18.09 -8.70 3.74
N SER A 127 19.27 -9.29 3.96
CA SER A 127 19.56 -10.64 3.47
C SER A 127 18.65 -11.67 4.14
N ARG A 128 18.43 -11.60 5.47
CA ARG A 128 17.49 -12.46 6.19
C ARG A 128 16.06 -12.29 5.68
N PHE A 129 15.63 -11.06 5.41
CA PHE A 129 14.30 -10.78 4.91
C PHE A 129 14.06 -11.44 3.55
N LEU A 130 14.96 -11.24 2.59
CA LEU A 130 14.83 -11.76 1.23
C LEU A 130 14.99 -13.29 1.15
N THR A 131 15.79 -13.89 2.03
CA THR A 131 16.10 -15.33 1.98
C THR A 131 15.29 -16.17 2.96
N GLN A 132 14.97 -15.65 4.15
CA GLN A 132 14.32 -16.41 5.21
C GLN A 132 12.90 -15.96 5.53
N ASP A 133 12.64 -14.64 5.58
CA ASP A 133 11.32 -14.13 5.95
C ASP A 133 10.34 -14.17 4.76
N ILE A 134 10.82 -13.96 3.53
CA ILE A 134 10.04 -14.07 2.28
C ILE A 134 9.82 -15.52 1.85
N VAL A 135 10.80 -16.40 2.06
CA VAL A 135 10.76 -17.77 1.54
C VAL A 135 10.03 -18.67 2.53
N PRO A 136 8.90 -19.28 2.14
CA PRO A 136 8.17 -20.23 2.98
C PRO A 136 9.10 -21.34 3.50
N SER A 137 8.90 -21.76 4.75
CA SER A 137 9.64 -22.89 5.36
C SER A 137 9.75 -24.15 4.49
N PRO A 138 8.74 -24.59 3.69
CA PRO A 138 8.91 -25.75 2.82
C PRO A 138 10.01 -25.55 1.75
N LEU A 139 10.16 -24.34 1.21
CA LEU A 139 11.22 -24.02 0.25
C LEU A 139 12.60 -23.81 0.90
N ARG A 140 12.67 -23.76 2.24
CA ARG A 140 13.92 -23.62 3.01
C ARG A 140 14.49 -24.95 3.48
N ALA A 141 13.65 -25.98 3.65
CA ALA A 141 14.01 -27.25 4.28
C ALA A 141 13.92 -28.48 3.36
N GLU A 142 13.30 -28.38 2.18
CA GLU A 142 13.29 -29.43 1.16
C GLU A 142 14.06 -28.91 -0.07
N GLY A 143 15.29 -29.34 -0.33
CA GLY A 143 15.50 -30.72 -0.74
C GLY A 143 15.12 -30.88 -2.21
N LEU A 144 15.74 -30.12 -3.11
CA LEU A 144 15.93 -30.58 -4.48
C LEU A 144 16.86 -31.80 -4.43
N GLY A 145 16.27 -32.99 -4.22
CA GLY A 145 16.90 -34.29 -4.46
C GLY A 145 17.82 -34.83 -3.36
N THR A 146 17.23 -35.54 -2.39
CA THR A 146 17.79 -36.84 -1.99
C THR A 146 16.71 -37.88 -2.28
N PRO A 147 16.82 -38.67 -3.37
CA PRO A 147 16.18 -39.98 -3.38
C PRO A 147 16.84 -40.84 -2.30
N ASP A 148 16.05 -41.71 -1.68
CA ASP A 148 16.45 -42.80 -0.76
C ASP A 148 16.35 -42.50 0.75
N ALA A 149 15.18 -42.79 1.33
CA ALA A 149 14.95 -43.86 2.32
C ALA A 149 13.55 -43.77 2.93
#